data_AF-A0A543KBU0-F1
#
_entry.id   AF-A0A543KBU0-F1
#
_cell.length_a   1.000
_cell.length_b   1.000
_cell.length_c   1.000
_cell.angle_alpha   90.00
_cell.angle_beta   90.00
_cell.angle_gamma   90.00
#
_symmetry.space_group_name_H-M   'P 1'
#
loop_
_entity.id
_entity.type
_entity.pdbx_description
1 polymer ?
#
loop_
_entity_poly.entity_id
_entity_poly.type
_entity_poly.pdbx_seq_one_letter_code
_entity_poly.pdbx_strand_id
1 'polypeptide(L)'
;MKPLFTIVFSLLFPIALGATEATDDVTSTPGTETAAQAETATDAEEEIANPDETLLFLDAREIDVRDFIWERRIIVVMAETLDDPQFNRQLDALRDRADEFFARDAVVIFDTHPEDRSALRQVLRPRAFMTAIIDKDGEVKARRPAVRSGRELMAVIDRFPTRRQEMLERSPAGR
;
A
#
# COMPACT_ATOMS: atom_id res chain seq x y z
N MET A 1 -2.37 27.19 -4.46
CA MET A 1 -3.65 27.38 -3.75
C MET A 1 -4.04 26.02 -3.22
N LYS A 2 -4.02 25.81 -1.89
CA LYS A 2 -4.25 24.49 -1.26
C LYS A 2 -5.71 24.43 -0.77
N PRO A 3 -6.51 23.40 -1.09
CA PRO A 3 -7.84 23.27 -0.52
C PRO A 3 -7.78 22.66 0.89
N LEU A 4 -8.46 23.32 1.83
CA LEU A 4 -8.65 22.94 3.23
C LEU A 4 -9.67 21.79 3.31
N PHE A 5 -9.26 20.65 3.85
CA PHE A 5 -10.15 19.55 4.23
C PHE A 5 -10.81 19.86 5.58
N THR A 6 -12.15 19.91 5.60
CA THR A 6 -12.97 20.11 6.80
C THR A 6 -13.46 18.75 7.28
N ILE A 7 -13.04 18.34 8.47
CA ILE A 7 -13.53 17.13 9.16
C ILE A 7 -14.69 17.53 10.07
N VAL A 8 -15.89 17.02 9.78
CA VAL A 8 -17.07 17.16 10.64
C VAL A 8 -17.09 15.98 11.62
N PHE A 9 -16.68 16.24 12.85
CA PHE A 9 -16.76 15.30 13.97
C PHE A 9 -18.16 15.36 14.60
N SER A 10 -19.01 14.39 14.26
CA SER A 10 -20.36 14.26 14.81
C SER A 10 -20.34 13.40 16.08
N LEU A 11 -20.23 14.05 17.24
CA LEU A 11 -20.58 13.49 18.54
C LEU A 11 -22.07 13.74 18.81
N LEU A 12 -22.86 12.69 19.05
CA LEU A 12 -24.12 12.83 19.79
C LEU A 12 -24.36 11.65 20.72
N PHE A 13 -24.48 12.03 21.99
CA PHE A 13 -24.57 11.28 23.24
C PHE A 13 -26.01 10.78 23.48
N PRO A 14 -26.25 9.75 24.32
CA PRO A 14 -27.50 8.99 24.36
C PRO A 14 -28.61 9.68 25.17
N ILE A 15 -29.86 9.36 24.85
CA ILE A 15 -31.05 9.69 25.66
C ILE A 15 -31.78 8.39 26.01
N ALA A 16 -31.87 8.12 27.31
CA ALA A 16 -32.69 7.08 27.91
C ALA A 16 -34.02 7.71 28.42
N LEU A 17 -35.18 7.08 28.17
CA LEU A 17 -36.35 7.11 29.08
C LEU A 17 -37.52 6.18 28.64
N GLY A 18 -38.12 5.45 29.59
CA GLY A 18 -39.52 4.96 29.60
C GLY A 18 -39.68 3.45 29.30
N ALA A 19 -39.80 2.52 30.27
CA ALA A 19 -40.86 2.24 31.25
C ALA A 19 -41.85 1.13 30.80
N THR A 20 -41.69 -0.03 31.46
CA THR A 20 -42.66 -1.06 31.93
C THR A 20 -43.87 -1.46 31.06
N GLU A 21 -43.97 -2.75 30.72
CA GLU A 21 -45.13 -3.60 31.03
C GLU A 21 -44.66 -5.07 31.23
N ALA A 22 -45.26 -5.72 32.22
CA ALA A 22 -45.01 -7.08 32.67
C ALA A 22 -45.72 -8.12 31.79
N THR A 23 -45.23 -9.37 31.76
CA THR A 23 -46.01 -10.59 32.03
C THR A 23 -45.08 -11.83 32.09
N ASP A 24 -45.19 -12.48 33.24
CA ASP A 24 -44.92 -13.85 33.71
C ASP A 24 -44.32 -14.99 32.85
N ASP A 25 -43.40 -15.67 33.56
CA ASP A 25 -43.27 -17.12 33.81
C ASP A 25 -42.23 -17.97 33.05
N VAL A 26 -41.66 -18.89 33.85
CA VAL A 26 -40.94 -20.16 33.57
C VAL A 26 -39.44 -20.20 33.94
N THR A 27 -39.23 -20.72 35.17
CA THR A 27 -38.24 -21.74 35.60
C THR A 27 -36.78 -21.37 35.96
N SER A 28 -36.58 -21.24 37.28
CA SER A 28 -35.61 -21.93 38.16
C SER A 28 -34.22 -22.42 37.68
N THR A 29 -33.20 -21.84 38.35
CA THR A 29 -32.04 -22.50 39.05
C THR A 29 -30.64 -22.40 38.41
N PRO A 30 -29.59 -22.14 39.24
CA PRO A 30 -28.39 -21.39 38.85
C PRO A 30 -27.13 -22.25 38.68
N GLY A 31 -26.13 -21.69 38.01
CA GLY A 31 -24.78 -22.24 37.92
C GLY A 31 -23.74 -21.12 37.93
N THR A 32 -23.04 -20.99 39.04
CA THR A 32 -21.82 -20.19 39.22
C THR A 32 -20.72 -20.70 38.30
N GLU A 33 -20.11 -19.82 37.50
CA GLU A 33 -18.69 -19.98 37.14
C GLU A 33 -18.01 -18.64 36.85
N THR A 34 -17.02 -18.38 37.69
CA THR A 34 -15.96 -17.38 37.62
C THR A 34 -15.15 -17.49 36.32
N ALA A 35 -14.90 -16.36 35.64
CA ALA A 35 -13.64 -16.14 34.93
C ALA A 35 -13.41 -14.65 34.69
N ALA A 36 -12.46 -14.10 35.44
CA ALA A 36 -11.78 -12.85 35.13
C ALA A 36 -10.72 -13.09 34.04
N GLN A 37 -10.61 -12.16 33.09
CA GLN A 37 -9.46 -11.83 32.22
C GLN A 37 -9.96 -10.68 31.33
N ALA A 38 -9.56 -9.41 31.46
CA ALA A 38 -8.21 -8.82 31.42
C ALA A 38 -7.43 -9.25 30.17
N GLU A 39 -7.80 -8.70 29.01
CA GLU A 39 -6.93 -8.57 27.85
C GLU A 39 -6.97 -7.13 27.35
N THR A 40 -5.96 -6.39 27.83
CA THR A 40 -5.14 -5.41 27.12
C THR A 40 -5.66 -5.02 25.74
N ALA A 41 -6.32 -3.86 25.67
CA ALA A 41 -6.38 -3.09 24.44
C ALA A 41 -4.95 -2.62 24.14
N THR A 42 -4.25 -3.34 23.27
CA THR A 42 -3.04 -2.85 22.62
C THR A 42 -3.46 -1.66 21.76
N ASP A 43 -3.11 -0.45 22.21
CA ASP A 43 -3.04 0.72 21.36
C ASP A 43 -2.08 0.40 20.21
N ALA A 44 -2.65 0.18 19.03
CA ALA A 44 -1.91 0.23 17.78
C ALA A 44 -1.69 1.71 17.47
N GLU A 45 -0.64 2.28 18.05
CA GLU A 45 -0.11 3.57 17.60
C GLU A 45 0.37 3.37 16.16
N GLU A 46 -0.37 3.95 15.20
CA GLU A 46 0.06 4.08 13.81
C GLU A 46 1.33 4.95 13.80
N GLU A 47 2.48 4.29 13.79
CA GLU A 47 3.78 4.92 13.50
C GLU A 47 3.66 5.62 12.15
N ILE A 48 3.62 6.94 12.17
CA ILE A 48 3.50 7.77 10.98
C ILE A 48 4.80 7.60 10.19
N ALA A 49 4.82 6.67 9.24
CA ALA A 49 5.99 6.40 8.41
C ALA A 49 6.42 7.69 7.72
N ASN A 50 7.65 8.14 8.00
CA ASN A 50 8.21 9.32 7.36
C ASN A 50 8.43 9.01 5.87
N PRO A 51 7.79 9.73 4.93
CA PRO A 51 7.84 9.39 3.51
C PRO A 51 9.25 9.48 2.89
N ASP A 52 10.17 10.14 3.58
CA ASP A 52 11.56 10.30 3.17
C ASP A 52 12.49 9.22 3.73
N GLU A 53 11.97 8.25 4.51
CA GLU A 53 12.77 7.22 5.17
C GLU A 53 12.39 5.78 4.75
N THR A 54 11.31 5.60 3.98
CA THR A 54 10.85 4.27 3.58
C THR A 54 10.22 4.22 2.19
N LEU A 55 9.94 3.00 1.70
CA LEU A 55 9.28 2.77 0.42
C LEU A 55 7.82 3.21 0.47
N LEU A 56 7.46 4.13 -0.42
CA LEU A 56 6.10 4.62 -0.56
C LEU A 56 5.23 3.69 -1.39
N PHE A 57 3.98 3.50 -0.95
CA PHE A 57 2.92 2.77 -1.65
C PHE A 57 1.78 3.73 -1.91
N LEU A 58 1.50 4.02 -3.18
CA LEU A 58 0.56 5.06 -3.60
C LEU A 58 -0.52 4.48 -4.52
N ASP A 59 -1.77 4.87 -4.30
CA ASP A 59 -2.86 4.56 -5.24
C ASP A 59 -2.73 5.46 -6.48
N ALA A 60 -2.76 4.86 -7.67
CA ALA A 60 -2.67 5.56 -8.95
C ALA A 60 -3.80 6.60 -9.16
N ARG A 61 -4.89 6.53 -8.39
CA ARG A 61 -6.02 7.49 -8.47
C ARG A 61 -5.77 8.78 -7.69
N GLU A 62 -4.81 8.77 -6.77
CA GLU A 62 -4.56 9.88 -5.84
C GLU A 62 -3.37 10.74 -6.25
N ILE A 63 -2.65 10.34 -7.30
CA ILE A 63 -1.36 10.93 -7.71
C ILE A 63 -1.29 11.14 -9.23
N ASP A 64 -0.42 12.06 -9.66
CA ASP A 64 0.04 12.12 -11.05
C ASP A 64 1.38 11.38 -11.18
N VAL A 65 1.39 10.31 -11.97
CA VAL A 65 2.58 9.47 -12.23
C VAL A 65 3.72 10.30 -12.84
N ARG A 66 3.41 11.39 -13.54
CA ARG A 66 4.39 12.27 -14.17
C ARG A 66 5.27 12.99 -13.16
N ASP A 67 4.80 13.17 -11.93
CA ASP A 67 5.54 13.84 -10.86
C ASP A 67 6.74 13.02 -10.37
N PHE A 68 6.76 11.72 -10.68
CA PHE A 68 7.83 10.81 -10.29
C PHE A 68 8.88 10.61 -11.37
N ILE A 69 8.63 11.06 -12.61
CA ILE A 69 9.59 10.95 -13.70
C ILE A 69 10.81 11.82 -13.37
N TRP A 70 12.00 11.33 -13.72
CA TRP A 70 13.32 11.89 -13.39
C TRP A 70 13.72 11.79 -11.91
N GLU A 71 12.77 11.73 -10.99
CA GLU A 71 13.03 11.66 -9.55
C GLU A 71 13.11 10.21 -9.03
N ARG A 72 12.11 9.37 -9.36
CA ARG A 72 11.94 8.03 -8.79
C ARG A 72 11.71 6.96 -9.85
N ARG A 73 12.10 5.73 -9.52
CA ARG A 73 11.77 4.53 -10.30
C ARG A 73 10.42 4.01 -9.84
N ILE A 74 9.50 3.83 -10.78
CA ILE A 74 8.13 3.45 -10.47
C ILE A 74 8.00 1.95 -10.65
N ILE A 75 7.70 1.26 -9.55
CA ILE A 75 7.23 -0.12 -9.57
C ILE A 75 5.72 -0.08 -9.61
N VAL A 76 5.15 -0.46 -10.75
CA VAL A 76 3.70 -0.48 -10.94
C VAL A 76 3.17 -1.88 -10.61
N VAL A 77 2.16 -1.96 -9.75
CA VAL A 77 1.45 -3.21 -9.43
C VAL A 77 -0.03 -3.04 -9.77
N MET A 78 -0.51 -3.76 -10.78
CA MET A 78 -1.89 -3.68 -11.23
C MET A 78 -2.64 -4.97 -10.93
N ALA A 79 -3.91 -4.84 -10.58
CA ALA A 79 -4.84 -5.95 -10.41
C ALA A 79 -6.27 -5.54 -10.80
N GLU A 80 -7.21 -6.48 -10.73
CA GLU A 80 -8.63 -6.19 -11.00
C GLU A 80 -9.40 -5.73 -9.76
N THR A 81 -8.94 -6.13 -8.56
CA THR A 81 -9.55 -5.78 -7.26
C THR A 81 -8.46 -5.76 -6.17
N LEU A 82 -8.77 -5.18 -5.01
CA LEU A 82 -7.89 -5.23 -3.83
C LEU A 82 -7.79 -6.65 -3.22
N ASP A 83 -8.79 -7.50 -3.44
CA ASP A 83 -8.84 -8.87 -2.90
C ASP A 83 -8.05 -9.89 -3.74
N ASP A 84 -7.38 -9.46 -4.81
CA ASP A 84 -6.58 -10.35 -5.66
C ASP A 84 -5.39 -10.95 -4.87
N PRO A 85 -5.26 -12.29 -4.76
CA PRO A 85 -4.14 -12.93 -4.06
C PRO A 85 -2.77 -12.67 -4.68
N GLN A 86 -2.70 -12.35 -5.97
CA GLN A 86 -1.45 -11.96 -6.64
C GLN A 86 -1.05 -10.54 -6.25
N PHE A 87 -2.02 -9.64 -6.16
CA PHE A 87 -1.82 -8.27 -5.72
C PHE A 87 -1.20 -8.21 -4.33
N ASN A 88 -1.86 -8.85 -3.36
CA ASN A 88 -1.41 -8.86 -1.98
C ASN A 88 -0.02 -9.49 -1.82
N ARG A 89 0.22 -10.67 -2.45
CA ARG A 89 1.54 -11.30 -2.43
C ARG A 89 2.63 -10.45 -3.06
N GLN A 90 2.32 -9.66 -4.08
CA GLN A 90 3.29 -8.77 -4.70
C GLN A 90 3.62 -7.58 -3.80
N LEU A 91 2.62 -6.98 -3.15
CA LEU A 91 2.82 -5.89 -2.19
C LEU A 91 3.65 -6.38 -0.99
N ASP A 92 3.35 -7.55 -0.44
CA ASP A 92 4.11 -8.13 0.67
C ASP A 92 5.58 -8.36 0.27
N ALA A 93 5.82 -8.92 -0.92
CA ALA A 93 7.18 -9.12 -1.44
C ALA A 93 7.97 -7.81 -1.64
N LEU A 94 7.28 -6.67 -1.79
CA LEU A 94 7.90 -5.33 -1.85
C LEU A 94 8.13 -4.77 -0.44
N ARG A 95 7.17 -4.93 0.47
CA ARG A 95 7.26 -4.50 1.88
C ARG A 95 8.39 -5.20 2.61
N ASP A 96 8.57 -6.51 2.40
CA ASP A 96 9.64 -7.32 2.99
C ASP A 96 11.06 -6.79 2.72
N ARG A 97 11.20 -5.90 1.72
CA ARG A 97 12.48 -5.33 1.28
C ARG A 97 12.37 -3.82 1.02
N ALA A 98 11.49 -3.13 1.76
CA ALA A 98 11.19 -1.72 1.57
C ALA A 98 12.48 -0.86 1.51
N ASP A 99 13.38 -1.02 2.48
CA ASP A 99 14.63 -0.25 2.58
C ASP A 99 15.54 -0.45 1.37
N GLU A 100 15.60 -1.67 0.84
CA GLU A 100 16.45 -1.99 -0.31
C GLU A 100 15.89 -1.35 -1.60
N PHE A 101 14.57 -1.29 -1.74
CA PHE A 101 13.92 -0.58 -2.85
C PHE A 101 14.07 0.94 -2.70
N PHE A 102 13.89 1.45 -1.48
CA PHE A 102 14.07 2.85 -1.17
C PHE A 102 15.49 3.34 -1.52
N ALA A 103 16.54 2.56 -1.19
CA ALA A 103 17.93 2.88 -1.54
C ALA A 103 18.21 3.00 -3.06
N ARG A 104 17.28 2.52 -3.90
CA ARG A 104 17.30 2.59 -5.37
C ARG A 104 16.37 3.68 -5.92
N ASP A 105 15.90 4.56 -5.05
CA ASP A 105 14.94 5.63 -5.31
C ASP A 105 13.63 5.08 -5.91
N ALA A 106 13.18 3.92 -5.45
CA ALA A 106 11.95 3.30 -5.94
C ALA A 106 10.71 3.80 -5.19
N VAL A 107 9.58 3.82 -5.90
CA VAL A 107 8.23 4.05 -5.35
C VAL A 107 7.30 2.99 -5.92
N VAL A 108 6.35 2.52 -5.12
CA VAL A 108 5.31 1.59 -5.55
C VAL A 108 4.05 2.37 -5.85
N ILE A 109 3.54 2.24 -7.07
CA ILE A 109 2.24 2.77 -7.47
C ILE A 109 1.36 1.60 -7.83
N PHE A 110 0.21 1.50 -7.18
CA PHE A 110 -0.74 0.42 -7.42
C PHE A 110 -2.03 0.91 -8.05
N ASP A 111 -2.67 0.03 -8.82
CA ASP A 111 -3.97 0.27 -9.42
C ASP A 111 -4.80 -1.02 -9.40
N THR A 112 -5.89 -0.99 -8.63
CA THR A 112 -6.83 -2.09 -8.46
C THR A 112 -8.23 -1.77 -8.99
N HIS A 113 -8.37 -0.72 -9.81
CA HIS A 113 -9.65 -0.21 -10.31
C HIS A 113 -9.64 -0.18 -11.86
N PRO A 114 -9.96 -1.30 -12.54
CA PRO A 114 -9.92 -1.40 -14.00
C PRO A 114 -10.81 -0.41 -14.74
N GLU A 115 -11.88 0.06 -14.10
CA GLU A 115 -12.86 1.00 -14.62
C GLU A 115 -12.33 2.44 -14.77
N ASP A 116 -11.38 2.85 -13.93
CA ASP A 116 -10.93 4.25 -13.82
C ASP A 116 -10.06 4.71 -15.00
N ARG A 117 -9.66 3.78 -15.88
CA ARG A 117 -8.82 4.05 -17.07
C ARG A 117 -7.63 4.96 -16.77
N SER A 118 -6.93 4.70 -15.66
CA SER A 118 -5.74 5.44 -15.23
C SER A 118 -4.71 5.59 -16.36
N ALA A 119 -3.87 6.63 -16.29
CA ALA A 119 -2.80 6.84 -17.26
C ALA A 119 -1.89 5.60 -17.41
N LEU A 120 -1.62 4.91 -16.29
CA LEU A 120 -0.86 3.66 -16.28
C LEU A 120 -1.55 2.54 -17.07
N ARG A 121 -2.87 2.36 -16.92
CA ARG A 121 -3.62 1.34 -17.67
C ARG A 121 -3.61 1.59 -19.17
N GLN A 122 -3.71 2.86 -19.59
CA GLN A 122 -3.70 3.22 -21.02
C GLN A 122 -2.35 2.87 -21.68
N VAL A 123 -1.25 3.08 -20.96
CA VAL A 123 0.11 2.82 -21.44
C VAL A 123 0.47 1.33 -21.31
N LEU A 124 0.29 0.75 -20.14
CA LEU A 124 0.76 -0.60 -19.82
C LEU A 124 -0.15 -1.70 -20.36
N ARG A 125 -1.45 -1.39 -20.52
CA ARG A 125 -2.49 -2.30 -21.03
C ARG A 125 -2.44 -3.68 -20.37
N PRO A 126 -2.60 -3.74 -19.03
CA PRO A 126 -2.55 -5.01 -18.30
C PRO A 126 -3.68 -5.94 -18.74
N ARG A 127 -3.44 -7.25 -18.57
CA ARG A 127 -4.44 -8.30 -18.71
C ARG A 127 -4.57 -8.97 -17.33
N ALA A 128 -5.52 -8.52 -16.52
CA ALA A 128 -5.63 -8.82 -15.08
C ALA A 128 -4.39 -8.34 -14.28
N PHE A 129 -3.74 -9.24 -13.54
CA PHE A 129 -2.56 -8.92 -12.73
C PHE A 129 -1.33 -8.62 -13.61
N MET A 130 -0.61 -7.56 -13.28
CA MET A 130 0.67 -7.24 -13.90
C MET A 130 1.55 -6.42 -12.96
N THR A 131 2.84 -6.77 -12.92
CA THR A 131 3.89 -5.90 -12.38
C THR A 131 4.68 -5.29 -13.53
N ALA A 132 4.95 -3.98 -13.48
CA ALA A 132 5.83 -3.30 -14.41
C ALA A 132 6.85 -2.44 -13.65
N ILE A 133 7.97 -2.12 -14.31
CA ILE A 133 8.96 -1.19 -13.78
C ILE A 133 9.20 -0.12 -14.83
N ILE A 134 9.03 1.13 -14.43
CA ILE A 134 9.31 2.34 -15.20
C ILE A 134 10.53 2.99 -14.57
N ASP A 135 11.55 3.29 -15.38
CA ASP A 135 12.77 3.93 -14.88
C ASP A 135 12.60 5.46 -14.81
N LYS A 136 13.59 6.16 -14.25
CA LYS A 136 13.56 7.62 -14.10
C LYS A 136 13.45 8.36 -15.45
N ASP A 137 13.84 7.73 -16.56
CA ASP A 137 13.64 8.27 -17.91
C ASP A 137 12.18 8.21 -18.40
N GLY A 138 11.29 7.59 -17.62
CA GLY A 138 9.87 7.40 -17.94
C GLY A 138 9.58 6.25 -18.89
N GLU A 139 10.59 5.49 -19.31
CA GLU A 139 10.38 4.32 -20.15
C GLU A 139 10.01 3.08 -19.34
N VAL A 140 9.09 2.28 -19.88
CA VAL A 140 8.74 0.97 -19.32
C VAL A 140 9.86 -0.02 -19.61
N LYS A 141 10.69 -0.33 -18.62
CA LYS A 141 11.85 -1.24 -18.77
C LYS A 141 11.50 -2.71 -18.57
N ALA A 142 10.46 -3.02 -17.80
CA ALA A 142 10.03 -4.39 -17.55
C ALA A 142 8.52 -4.51 -17.38
N ARG A 143 7.97 -5.64 -17.84
CA ARG A 143 6.57 -6.05 -17.64
C ARG A 143 6.51 -7.54 -17.37
N ARG A 144 5.73 -7.95 -16.37
CA ARG A 144 5.51 -9.36 -15.99
C ARG A 144 4.05 -9.58 -15.60
N PRO A 145 3.35 -10.54 -16.21
CA PRO A 145 1.96 -10.88 -15.85
C PRO A 145 1.88 -11.88 -14.68
N ALA A 146 2.84 -11.82 -13.74
CA ALA A 146 2.95 -12.77 -12.64
C ALA A 146 3.76 -12.16 -11.48
N VAL A 147 3.43 -12.57 -10.26
CA VAL A 147 4.12 -12.15 -9.03
C VAL A 147 5.62 -12.47 -9.14
N ARG A 148 6.46 -11.50 -8.77
CA ARG A 148 7.91 -11.65 -8.69
C ARG A 148 8.39 -11.35 -7.27
N SER A 149 9.44 -12.05 -6.86
CA SER A 149 10.10 -11.76 -5.60
C SER A 149 10.74 -10.37 -5.62
N GLY A 150 10.82 -9.70 -4.47
CA GLY A 150 11.49 -8.41 -4.35
C GLY A 150 12.94 -8.46 -4.84
N ARG A 151 13.68 -9.54 -4.52
CA ARG A 151 15.06 -9.75 -4.99
C ARG A 151 15.17 -9.71 -6.51
N GLU A 152 14.22 -10.32 -7.21
CA GLU A 152 14.26 -10.35 -8.66
C GLU A 152 13.95 -8.99 -9.28
N LEU A 153 12.97 -8.26 -8.74
CA LEU A 153 12.65 -6.92 -9.20
C LEU A 153 13.84 -5.97 -8.99
N MET A 154 14.54 -6.07 -7.86
CA MET A 154 15.79 -5.31 -7.63
C MET A 154 16.88 -5.67 -8.64
N ALA A 155 17.08 -6.96 -8.91
CA ALA A 155 18.05 -7.40 -9.92
C ALA A 155 17.69 -6.92 -11.35
N VAL A 156 16.41 -6.68 -11.63
CA VAL A 156 15.98 -6.00 -12.87
C VAL A 156 16.37 -4.52 -12.82
N ILE A 157 16.06 -3.80 -11.74
CA ILE A 157 16.39 -2.38 -11.56
C ILE A 157 17.91 -2.13 -11.67
N ASP A 158 18.72 -2.95 -11.01
CA ASP A 158 20.18 -2.80 -10.98
C ASP A 158 20.84 -2.99 -12.37
N ARG A 159 20.10 -3.53 -13.35
CA ARG A 159 20.56 -3.64 -14.74
C ARG A 159 20.26 -2.40 -15.58
N PHE A 160 19.48 -1.44 -15.09
CA PHE A 160 19.11 -0.25 -15.86
C PHE A 160 20.34 0.64 -16.12
N PRO A 161 20.47 1.23 -17.32
CA PRO A 161 21.60 2.12 -17.62
C PRO A 161 21.74 3.28 -16.63
N THR A 162 20.64 3.96 -16.30
CA THR A 162 20.62 5.07 -15.33
C THR A 162 21.10 4.61 -13.95
N ARG A 163 20.59 3.46 -13.49
CA ARG A 163 20.93 2.87 -12.19
C ARG A 163 22.41 2.51 -12.11
N ARG A 164 22.98 1.96 -13.17
CA ARG A 164 24.41 1.65 -13.23
C ARG A 164 25.28 2.91 -13.19
N GLN A 165 24.84 4.00 -13.85
CA GLN A 165 25.53 5.29 -13.77
C GLN A 165 25.53 5.83 -12.34
N GLU A 166 24.37 5.83 -11.66
CA GLU A 166 24.27 6.24 -10.25
C GLU A 166 25.21 5.42 -9.34
N MET A 167 25.30 4.09 -9.56
CA MET A 167 26.20 3.23 -8.78
C MET A 167 27.68 3.60 -8.99
N LEU A 168 28.07 3.89 -10.23
CA LEU A 168 29.43 4.31 -10.58
C LEU A 168 29.75 5.68 -9.96
N GLU A 169 28.82 6.63 -10.01
CA GLU A 169 28.97 7.96 -9.42
C GLU A 169 29.05 7.90 -7.88
N ARG A 170 28.27 7.02 -7.24
CA ARG A 170 28.34 6.77 -5.80
C ARG A 170 29.58 5.96 -5.37
N SER A 171 30.23 5.27 -6.30
CA SER A 171 31.42 4.44 -6.04
C SER A 171 32.66 4.93 -6.82
N PRO A 172 33.10 6.20 -6.64
CA PRO A 172 34.17 6.80 -7.44
C PRO A 172 35.56 6.20 -7.18
N ALA A 173 35.72 5.35 -6.15
CA ALA A 173 37.01 4.87 -5.64
C ALA A 173 37.43 3.50 -6.22
N GLY A 174 37.48 3.36 -7.55
CA GLY A 174 37.85 2.09 -8.20
C GLY A 174 38.57 2.21 -9.53
N ARG A 175 39.20 3.34 -9.82
CA ARG A 175 40.09 3.52 -10.98
C ARG A 175 41.47 3.96 -10.52
#